data_AF-A0A7K0GPJ6-F1
#
_entry.id   AF-A0A7K0GPJ6-F1
#
_cell.length_a   1.000
_cell.length_b   1.000
_cell.length_c   1.000
_cell.angle_alpha   90.00
_cell.angle_beta   90.00
_cell.angle_gamma   90.00
#
_symmetry.space_group_name_H-M   'P 1'
#
loop_
_entity.id
_entity.type
_entity.pdbx_description
1 polymer ?
#
loop_
_entity_poly.entity_id
_entity_poly.type
_entity_poly.pdbx_seq_one_letter_code
_entity_poly.pdbx_strand_id
1 'polypeptide(L)' 'VRNLIIASSMLVLGLGGAVLNLGSLMLSGTALSAIVGVVLNLILPHEEK' A
#
# COMPACT_ATOMS: atom_id res chain seq x y z
N VAL A 1 3.48 -0.83 16.17
CA VAL A 1 4.34 -0.41 15.03
C VAL A 1 3.78 -0.81 13.66
N ARG A 2 3.09 -1.94 13.52
CA ARG A 2 2.52 -2.45 12.25
C ARG A 2 1.60 -1.48 11.52
N ASN A 3 0.57 -1.00 12.23
CA ASN A 3 -0.39 -0.06 11.67
C ASN A 3 0.29 1.24 11.20
N LEU A 4 1.36 1.68 11.90
CA LEU A 4 2.14 2.86 11.52
C LEU A 4 2.92 2.62 10.21
N ILE A 5 3.50 1.43 10.03
CA ILE A 5 4.22 1.06 8.80
C ILE A 5 3.24 0.95 7.62
N ILE A 6 2.09 0.32 7.83
CA ILE A 6 1.03 0.19 6.82
C ILE A 6 0.53 1.59 6.41
N ALA A 7 0.16 2.42 7.39
CA ALA A 7 -0.34 3.77 7.15
C ALA A 7 0.71 4.66 6.46
N SER A 8 1.97 4.64 6.91
CA SER A 8 3.07 5.38 6.28
C SER A 8 3.26 4.99 4.81
N SER A 9 3.26 3.69 4.50
CA SER A 9 3.41 3.20 3.12
C SER A 9 2.22 3.59 2.24
N MET A 10 0.99 3.45 2.75
CA MET A 10 -0.23 3.83 2.05
C MET A 10 -0.27 5.34 1.77
N LEU A 11 0.22 6.16 2.71
CA LEU A 11 0.23 7.61 2.63
C LEU A 11 1.24 8.09 1.59
N VAL A 12 2.44 7.52 1.55
CA VAL A 12 3.45 7.82 0.53
C VAL A 12 2.98 7.40 -0.86
N LEU A 13 2.37 6.23 -1.02
CA LEU A 13 1.88 5.76 -2.33
C LEU A 13 0.63 6.51 -2.81
N GLY A 14 -0.29 6.82 -1.89
CA GLY A 14 -1.57 7.46 -2.18
C GLY A 14 -1.45 8.97 -2.41
N LEU A 15 -0.75 9.69 -1.53
CA LEU A 15 -0.52 11.14 -1.67
C LEU A 15 0.67 11.45 -2.58
N GLY A 16 1.68 10.58 -2.64
CA GLY A 16 2.81 10.74 -3.56
C GLY A 16 2.46 10.50 -5.03
N GLY A 17 1.21 10.12 -5.33
CA GLY A 17 0.72 10.00 -6.71
C GLY A 17 1.39 8.86 -7.49
N ALA A 18 1.69 7.74 -6.82
CA ALA A 18 2.37 6.61 -7.43
C ALA A 18 1.46 5.95 -8.49
N VAL A 19 1.66 6.28 -9.77
CA VAL A 19 0.90 5.71 -10.88
C VAL A 19 1.70 4.62 -11.57
N LEU A 20 1.16 3.40 -11.59
CA LEU A 20 1.74 2.28 -12.32
C LEU A 20 0.99 2.09 -13.63
N ASN A 21 1.68 2.38 -14.73
CA ASN A 21 1.20 2.15 -16.08
C ASN A 21 1.75 0.84 -16.61
N LEU A 22 0.97 -0.24 -16.55
CA LEU A 22 1.31 -1.52 -17.21
C LEU A 22 0.59 -1.61 -18.56
N GLY A 23 1.00 -0.77 -19.51
CA GLY A 23 0.58 -0.79 -20.92
C GLY A 23 -0.91 -0.48 -21.17
N SER A 24 -1.80 -1.39 -20.76
CA SER A 24 -3.26 -1.29 -20.86
C SER A 24 -3.95 -1.05 -19.51
N LEU A 25 -3.27 -1.28 -18.38
CA LEU A 25 -3.81 -1.03 -17.05
C LEU A 25 -3.13 0.18 -16.40
N MET A 26 -3.92 1.23 -16.18
CA MET A 26 -3.55 2.38 -15.36
C MET A 26 -3.94 2.10 -13.91
N LEU A 27 -2.99 1.77 -13.05
CA LEU A 27 -3.23 1.78 -11.62
C LEU A 27 -3.02 3.19 -11.09
N SER A 28 -4.11 3.81 -10.65
CA SER A 28 -4.09 5.05 -9.88
C SER A 28 -3.36 4.85 -8.55
N GLY A 29 -2.71 5.89 -8.03
CA GLY A 29 -2.01 5.85 -6.74
C GLY A 29 -2.88 5.42 -5.57
N THR A 30 -4.19 5.67 -5.62
CA THR A 30 -5.14 5.15 -4.63
C THR A 30 -5.35 3.65 -4.74
N ALA A 31 -5.49 3.11 -5.96
CA ALA A 31 -5.62 1.67 -6.20
C ALA A 31 -4.33 0.93 -5.80
N LEU A 32 -3.17 1.50 -6.14
CA LEU A 32 -1.88 0.93 -5.78
C LEU A 32 -1.66 0.94 -4.26
N SER A 33 -2.00 2.05 -3.58
CA SER A 33 -1.94 2.18 -2.13
C SER A 33 -2.81 1.13 -1.42
N ALA A 34 -4.03 0.90 -1.91
CA ALA A 34 -4.93 -0.12 -1.36
C ALA A 34 -4.33 -1.54 -1.48
N ILE A 35 -3.79 -1.89 -2.64
CA ILE A 35 -3.14 -3.21 -2.86
C ILE A 35 -1.96 -3.37 -1.90
N VAL A 36 -1.09 -2.36 -1.83
CA VAL A 36 0.09 -2.42 -0.96
C VAL A 36 -0.30 -2.54 0.51
N GLY A 37 -1.31 -1.81 0.98
CA GLY A 37 -1.75 -1.94 2.37
C GLY A 37 -2.41 -3.28 2.70
N VAL A 38 -3.15 -3.88 1.77
CA VAL A 38 -3.68 -5.26 1.94
C VAL A 38 -2.54 -6.28 1.99
N VAL A 39 -1.58 -6.15 1.08
CA VAL A 39 -0.40 -7.02 1.01
C VAL A 39 0.44 -6.88 2.29
N LEU A 40 0.70 -5.66 2.75
CA LEU A 40 1.42 -5.46 4.01
C LEU A 40 0.62 -5.98 5.21
N ASN A 41 -0.70 -5.77 5.28
CA ASN A 41 -1.51 -6.30 6.38
C ASN A 41 -1.46 -7.83 6.48
N LEU A 42 -1.32 -8.53 5.35
CA LEU A 42 -1.20 -9.99 5.30
C LEU A 42 0.23 -10.47 5.62
N ILE A 43 1.26 -9.77 5.15
CA ILE A 43 2.66 -10.19 5.31
C ILE A 43 3.21 -9.79 6.68
N LEU A 44 2.75 -8.69 7.27
CA LEU A 44 3.19 -8.28 8.59
C LEU A 44 2.61 -9.26 9.64
N PRO A 45 3.42 -10.14 10.24
CA PRO A 45 2.92 -11.18 11.17
C PRO A 45 2.29 -10.55 12.40
N HIS A 46 1.03 -10.78 12.76
CA HIS A 46 0.48 -10.18 13.98
C HIS A 46 1.42 -10.47 15.16
N GLU A 47 1.84 -9.43 15.89
CA GLU A 47 2.51 -9.62 17.19
C GLU A 47 1.44 -10.20 18.13
N GLU A 48 1.20 -11.51 18.02
CA GLU A 48 0.68 -12.29 19.12
C GLU A 48 1.80 -12.38 20.14
N LYS A 49 1.63 -11.56 21.18
CA LYS A 49 2.30 -11.56 22.49
C LYS A 49 3.59 -12.36 22.64
#